data_AF-A0AAV1QGB2-F1
#
_entry.id   AF-A0AAV1QGB2-F1
#
_cell.length_a   1.000
_cell.length_b   1.000
_cell.length_c   1.000
_cell.angle_alpha   90.00
_cell.angle_beta   90.00
_cell.angle_gamma   90.00
#
_symmetry.space_group_name_H-M   'P 1'
#
loop_
_entity.id
_entity.type
_entity.pdbx_description
1 polymer ?
#
loop_
_entity_poly.entity_id
_entity_poly.type
_entity_poly.pdbx_seq_one_letter_code
_entity_poly.pdbx_strand_id
1 'polypeptide(L)'
;MIRWMQRTRLETRTGEVMQINKLIENEVLEEAHLNLLALRQEFQQEQEQCGEDSMELAKKEKDLSLLYGELRNKINSLVRDSNSLPNRNKELLVYVSRIIQEEEKRAKDPGGLPGSWMEAWREAVLEGVQAKLKSVHLEQKEKNASWLAVHLGLLGKAIVEDLESVRRHLRWSYPPSFRVFSTYVDSYHKAVGQHLKTVEQQVMELKDLYALLDWIINRYKSERIMGSVSLQPDMKDESTDLQLEENFLKRLKNKYCCRVKADVRSTLDRIITFENEDVWRERRSPDKDDDFLDSPFHMDIWTKVKSFATNSRKIDAELEQKAVCSCLEELKDFPGRFEAEFRRHCSALKPQPLWTEYQITYINSFTSLLQHMEGYRDSCPDQVEKFGREVNGLMDWLIGGLQDHYKEDVKPYLRRMMTRKWLTVDEDFEQLYRRTELLSQHCALMRPPHVQFARELHYYVVKEYIGQLMKNNYSCKNRKHEKAAGKIRRQWDKLVELFENMKSEHDWLHHVGDELSDIIGQKNKADIKNHLKPLVEHYPDFRYFSISHSTV
;
A
#
# COMPACT_ATOMS: atom_id res chain seq x y z
N MET A 1 7.43 -51.59 70.79
CA MET A 1 8.80 -51.52 70.20
C MET A 1 8.74 -51.10 68.73
N ILE A 2 8.03 -51.83 67.86
CA ILE A 2 7.88 -51.52 66.42
C ILE A 2 7.32 -50.10 66.15
N ARG A 3 6.21 -49.69 66.80
CA ARG A 3 5.66 -48.32 66.66
C ARG A 3 6.60 -47.21 67.13
N TRP A 4 7.49 -47.49 68.09
CA TRP A 4 8.45 -46.51 68.61
C TRP A 4 9.64 -46.37 67.66
N MET A 5 10.10 -47.49 67.08
CA MET A 5 11.11 -47.53 66.02
C MET A 5 10.63 -46.88 64.72
N GLN A 6 9.38 -47.11 64.31
CA GLN A 6 8.79 -46.42 63.15
C GLN A 6 8.69 -44.91 63.38
N ARG A 7 8.28 -44.48 64.58
CA ARG A 7 8.17 -43.05 64.92
C ARG A 7 9.52 -42.32 64.96
N THR A 8 10.54 -42.93 65.57
CA THR A 8 11.90 -42.37 65.57
C THR A 8 12.49 -42.33 64.17
N ARG A 9 12.30 -43.37 63.36
CA ARG A 9 12.73 -43.42 61.95
C ARG A 9 12.03 -42.37 61.08
N LEU A 10 10.76 -42.09 61.35
CA LEU A 10 9.99 -41.03 60.68
C LEU A 10 10.47 -39.62 61.08
N GLU A 11 10.79 -39.39 62.35
CA GLU A 11 11.27 -38.09 62.88
C GLU A 11 12.67 -37.73 62.37
N THR A 12 13.61 -38.68 62.36
CA THR A 12 14.94 -38.48 61.75
C THR A 12 14.84 -38.16 60.26
N ARG A 13 13.95 -38.86 59.54
CA ARG A 13 13.77 -38.67 58.10
C ARG A 13 13.15 -37.32 57.75
N THR A 14 12.18 -36.84 58.53
CA THR A 14 11.69 -35.46 58.39
C THR A 14 12.79 -34.43 58.64
N GLY A 15 13.72 -34.70 59.57
CA GLY A 15 14.88 -33.85 59.82
C GLY A 15 15.85 -33.79 58.63
N GLU A 16 16.16 -34.93 58.02
CA GLU A 16 17.02 -35.04 56.83
C GLU A 16 16.42 -34.33 55.61
N VAL A 17 15.12 -34.54 55.35
CA VAL A 17 14.40 -33.85 54.26
C VAL A 17 14.44 -32.33 54.45
N MET A 18 14.19 -31.84 55.67
CA MET A 18 14.28 -30.41 55.97
C MET A 18 15.71 -29.86 55.83
N GLN A 19 16.72 -30.64 56.21
CA GLN A 19 18.12 -30.24 56.09
C GLN A 19 18.56 -30.11 54.63
N ILE A 20 18.18 -31.07 53.78
CA ILE A 20 18.46 -31.00 52.33
C ILE A 20 17.77 -29.80 51.71
N ASN A 21 16.50 -29.56 52.05
CA ASN A 21 15.78 -28.39 51.54
C ASN A 21 16.48 -27.08 51.92
N LYS A 22 16.98 -26.98 53.16
CA LYS A 22 17.75 -25.82 53.62
C LYS A 22 19.07 -25.64 52.87
N LEU A 23 19.74 -26.73 52.47
CA LEU A 23 20.95 -26.66 51.64
C LEU A 23 20.62 -26.14 50.23
N ILE A 24 19.49 -26.56 49.64
CA ILE A 24 18.99 -26.06 48.35
C ILE A 24 18.67 -24.57 48.43
N GLU A 25 17.94 -24.15 49.46
CA GLU A 25 17.59 -22.74 49.70
C GLU A 25 18.83 -21.85 49.77
N ASN A 26 19.86 -22.31 50.50
CA ASN A 26 21.14 -21.63 50.71
C ASN A 26 22.16 -21.78 49.56
N GLU A 27 21.77 -22.34 48.41
CA GLU A 27 22.62 -22.47 47.22
C GLU A 27 23.85 -23.39 47.42
N VAL A 28 23.85 -24.26 48.43
CA VAL A 28 24.90 -25.27 48.65
C VAL A 28 24.58 -26.51 47.81
N LEU A 29 24.61 -26.33 46.48
CA LEU A 29 24.02 -27.28 45.52
C LEU A 29 24.72 -28.63 45.47
N GLU A 30 26.06 -28.66 45.60
CA GLU A 30 26.83 -29.91 45.56
C GLU A 30 26.47 -30.81 46.75
N GLU A 31 26.48 -30.26 47.96
CA GLU A 31 26.12 -31.00 49.18
C GLU A 31 24.65 -31.42 49.18
N ALA A 32 23.75 -30.53 48.74
CA ALA A 32 22.34 -30.84 48.58
C ALA A 32 22.12 -32.03 47.61
N HIS A 33 22.81 -32.04 46.47
CA HIS A 33 22.71 -33.11 45.49
C HIS A 33 23.28 -34.43 46.03
N LEU A 34 24.44 -34.41 46.70
CA LEU A 34 25.02 -35.62 47.30
C LEU A 34 24.09 -36.26 48.33
N ASN A 35 23.46 -35.45 49.19
CA ASN A 35 22.50 -35.94 50.16
C ASN A 35 21.22 -36.48 49.49
N LEU A 36 20.78 -35.88 48.38
CA LEU A 36 19.69 -36.40 47.55
C LEU A 36 20.02 -37.74 46.90
N LEU A 37 21.24 -37.94 46.42
CA LEU A 37 21.70 -39.21 45.87
C LEU A 37 21.72 -40.31 46.94
N ALA A 38 22.15 -40.00 48.16
CA ALA A 38 22.11 -40.95 49.28
C ALA A 38 20.67 -41.39 49.57
N LEU A 39 19.72 -40.45 49.69
CA LEU A 39 18.30 -40.76 49.88
C LEU A 39 17.70 -41.57 48.73
N ARG A 40 18.10 -41.29 47.49
CA ARG A 40 17.66 -42.05 46.31
C ARG A 40 18.19 -43.48 46.34
N GLN A 41 19.44 -43.67 46.71
CA GLN A 41 20.05 -45.00 46.82
C GLN A 41 19.36 -45.84 47.91
N GLU A 42 19.05 -45.24 49.07
CA GLU A 42 18.28 -45.90 50.12
C GLU A 42 16.90 -46.32 49.62
N PHE A 43 16.20 -45.44 48.89
CA PHE A 43 14.92 -45.74 48.29
C PHE A 43 15.00 -46.92 47.29
N GLN A 44 16.00 -46.93 46.41
CA GLN A 44 16.21 -48.01 45.44
C GLN A 44 16.48 -49.35 46.12
N GLN A 45 17.32 -49.38 47.16
CA GLN A 45 17.61 -50.59 47.93
C GLN A 45 16.36 -51.14 48.63
N GLU A 46 15.54 -50.25 49.20
CA GLU A 46 14.29 -50.67 49.85
C GLU A 46 13.23 -51.12 48.85
N GLN A 47 13.20 -50.54 47.65
CA GLN A 47 12.32 -50.95 46.56
C GLN A 47 12.71 -52.33 45.99
N GLU A 48 14.00 -52.65 45.97
CA GLU A 48 14.50 -53.98 45.59
C GLU A 48 14.20 -55.05 46.67
N GLN A 49 14.22 -54.65 47.96
CA GLN A 49 14.00 -55.54 49.10
C GLN A 49 12.52 -55.75 49.45
N CYS A 50 11.66 -54.77 49.16
CA CYS A 50 10.22 -54.79 49.43
C CYS A 50 9.47 -54.57 48.12
N GLY A 51 8.64 -55.53 47.69
CA GLY A 51 7.79 -55.36 46.51
C GLY A 51 6.90 -54.10 46.61
N GLU A 52 6.43 -53.60 45.47
CA GLU A 52 5.86 -52.25 45.21
C GLU A 52 4.75 -51.72 46.17
N ASP A 53 4.26 -52.51 47.13
CA ASP A 53 3.02 -52.27 47.88
C ASP A 53 3.24 -51.78 49.33
N SER A 54 4.22 -50.88 49.55
CA SER A 54 4.50 -50.29 50.87
C SER A 54 4.15 -48.80 50.94
N MET A 55 3.26 -48.42 51.87
CA MET A 55 2.89 -47.02 52.15
C MET A 55 4.10 -46.16 52.56
N GLU A 56 5.12 -46.76 53.17
CA GLU A 56 6.36 -46.06 53.52
C GLU A 56 7.19 -45.72 52.26
N LEU A 57 7.29 -46.64 51.28
CA LEU A 57 7.95 -46.39 49.99
C LEU A 57 7.27 -45.27 49.20
N ALA A 58 5.94 -45.27 49.13
CA ALA A 58 5.19 -44.20 48.46
C ALA A 58 5.43 -42.82 49.12
N LYS A 59 5.54 -42.77 50.46
CA LYS A 59 5.92 -41.54 51.16
C LYS A 59 7.36 -41.14 50.82
N LYS A 60 8.28 -42.10 50.71
CA LYS A 60 9.67 -41.84 50.38
C LYS A 60 9.85 -41.25 48.99
N GLU A 61 9.16 -41.84 48.01
CA GLU A 61 9.12 -41.37 46.64
C GLU A 61 8.55 -39.94 46.55
N LYS A 62 7.50 -39.65 47.32
CA LYS A 62 6.94 -38.29 47.41
C LYS A 62 7.94 -37.28 47.99
N ASP A 63 8.63 -37.63 49.08
CA ASP A 63 9.66 -36.75 49.67
C ASP A 63 10.81 -36.49 48.67
N LEU A 64 11.26 -37.52 47.95
CA LEU A 64 12.30 -37.40 46.91
C LEU A 64 11.84 -36.52 45.75
N SER A 65 10.63 -36.75 45.22
CA SER A 65 10.09 -35.95 44.12
C SER A 65 9.94 -34.47 44.49
N LEU A 66 9.55 -34.16 45.72
CA LEU A 66 9.52 -32.78 46.24
C LEU A 66 10.92 -32.17 46.29
N LEU A 67 11.90 -32.86 46.89
CA LEU A 67 13.26 -32.33 47.01
C LEU A 67 13.97 -32.15 45.66
N TYR A 68 13.82 -33.12 44.73
CA TYR A 68 14.34 -32.94 43.37
C TYR A 68 13.59 -31.83 42.62
N GLY A 69 12.28 -31.66 42.87
CA GLY A 69 11.50 -30.54 42.35
C GLY A 69 12.03 -29.19 42.83
N GLU A 70 12.26 -29.04 44.13
CA GLU A 70 12.86 -27.85 44.75
C GLU A 70 14.27 -27.58 44.19
N LEU A 71 15.11 -28.62 44.08
CA LEU A 71 16.44 -28.50 43.48
C LEU A 71 16.37 -28.01 42.04
N ARG A 72 15.49 -28.61 41.22
CA ARG A 72 15.29 -28.21 39.82
C ARG A 72 14.79 -26.77 39.72
N ASN A 73 13.83 -26.37 40.56
CA ASN A 73 13.32 -25.00 40.61
C ASN A 73 14.43 -24.01 40.98
N LYS A 74 15.25 -24.33 41.99
CA LYS A 74 16.38 -23.49 42.39
C LYS A 74 17.41 -23.38 41.27
N ILE A 75 17.76 -24.49 40.62
CA ILE A 75 18.65 -24.51 39.45
C ILE A 75 18.08 -23.65 38.32
N ASN A 76 16.80 -23.82 37.97
CA ASN A 76 16.14 -23.02 36.94
C ASN A 76 16.18 -21.52 37.28
N SER A 77 15.98 -21.13 38.54
CA SER A 77 16.09 -19.72 38.96
C SER A 77 17.49 -19.15 38.77
N LEU A 78 18.54 -19.93 39.10
CA LEU A 78 19.93 -19.53 38.93
C LEU A 78 20.32 -19.39 37.45
N VAL A 79 19.80 -20.29 36.60
CA VAL A 79 19.99 -20.25 35.14
C VAL A 79 19.29 -19.05 34.54
N ARG A 80 18.03 -18.80 34.93
CA ARG A 80 17.24 -17.65 34.48
C ARG A 80 17.94 -16.32 34.77
N ASP A 81 18.54 -16.20 35.94
CA ASP A 81 19.16 -14.95 36.41
C ASP A 81 20.67 -14.87 36.07
N SER A 82 21.23 -15.90 35.42
CA SER A 82 22.67 -16.08 35.19
C SER A 82 23.33 -14.94 34.41
N ASN A 83 22.70 -14.44 33.35
CA ASN A 83 23.29 -13.38 32.53
C ASN A 83 23.09 -11.97 33.12
N SER A 84 22.16 -11.81 34.05
CA SER A 84 21.94 -10.55 34.78
C SER A 84 23.00 -10.33 35.85
N LEU A 85 23.55 -11.41 36.42
CA LEU A 85 24.55 -11.38 37.51
C LEU A 85 25.71 -12.38 37.26
N PRO A 86 26.47 -12.24 36.16
CA PRO A 86 27.43 -13.27 35.72
C PRO A 86 28.54 -13.56 36.75
N ASN A 87 28.96 -12.56 37.54
CA ASN A 87 30.03 -12.73 38.53
C ASN A 87 29.56 -13.44 39.81
N ARG A 88 28.31 -13.24 40.24
CA ARG A 88 27.76 -13.93 41.44
C ARG A 88 27.57 -15.42 41.16
N ASN A 89 27.12 -15.75 39.95
CA ASN A 89 26.65 -17.10 39.67
C ASN A 89 27.73 -18.01 39.10
N LYS A 90 28.89 -17.49 38.67
CA LYS A 90 29.90 -18.25 37.90
C LYS A 90 30.30 -19.59 38.55
N GLU A 91 30.59 -19.60 39.85
CA GLU A 91 30.99 -20.82 40.57
C GLU A 91 29.81 -21.78 40.75
N LEU A 92 28.62 -21.25 41.05
CA LEU A 92 27.39 -22.03 41.17
C LEU A 92 27.00 -22.71 39.85
N LEU A 93 27.24 -22.06 38.71
CA LEU A 93 26.90 -22.61 37.39
C LEU A 93 27.70 -23.88 37.05
N VAL A 94 28.92 -24.03 37.58
CA VAL A 94 29.71 -25.26 37.42
C VAL A 94 28.96 -26.43 38.06
N TYR A 95 28.49 -26.26 39.30
CA TYR A 95 27.69 -27.26 40.01
C TYR A 95 26.36 -27.52 39.30
N VAL A 96 25.65 -26.47 38.88
CA VAL A 96 24.42 -26.59 38.08
C VAL A 96 24.66 -27.47 36.84
N SER A 97 25.72 -27.20 36.08
CA SER A 97 26.01 -27.94 34.84
C SER A 97 26.30 -29.42 35.11
N ARG A 98 27.04 -29.70 36.19
CA ARG A 98 27.35 -31.07 36.62
C ARG A 98 26.09 -31.81 37.02
N ILE A 99 25.27 -31.21 37.89
CA ILE A 99 24.01 -31.78 38.36
C ILE A 99 23.08 -32.14 37.19
N ILE A 100 22.92 -31.22 36.22
CA ILE A 100 22.08 -31.46 35.04
C ILE A 100 22.61 -32.64 34.21
N GLN A 101 23.92 -32.70 33.90
CA GLN A 101 24.49 -33.81 33.14
C GLN A 101 24.36 -35.15 33.86
N GLU A 102 24.50 -35.12 35.18
CA GLU A 102 24.43 -36.29 36.05
C GLU A 102 23.00 -36.82 36.16
N GLU A 103 21.99 -35.97 36.33
CA GLU A 103 20.59 -36.38 36.36
C GLU A 103 20.04 -36.76 34.98
N GLU A 104 20.50 -36.11 33.90
CA GLU A 104 20.11 -36.49 32.54
C GLU A 104 20.55 -37.93 32.22
N LYS A 105 21.73 -38.35 32.70
CA LYS A 105 22.21 -39.73 32.56
C LYS A 105 21.39 -40.73 33.39
N ARG A 106 20.87 -40.28 34.54
CA ARG A 106 20.08 -41.08 35.49
C ARG A 106 18.57 -40.95 35.29
N ALA A 107 18.13 -40.44 34.14
CA ALA A 107 16.72 -40.19 33.84
C ALA A 107 15.83 -41.46 33.88
N LYS A 108 16.44 -42.65 33.76
CA LYS A 108 15.74 -43.95 33.82
C LYS A 108 15.80 -44.62 35.20
N ASP A 109 16.58 -44.09 36.13
CA ASP A 109 16.78 -44.74 37.42
C ASP A 109 15.60 -44.40 38.35
N PRO A 110 15.07 -45.37 39.15
CA PRO A 110 13.98 -45.10 40.08
C PRO A 110 14.32 -44.02 41.11
N GLY A 111 13.31 -43.29 41.60
CA GLY A 111 13.47 -42.28 42.66
C GLY A 111 14.05 -40.93 42.21
N GLY A 112 14.16 -40.67 40.90
CA GLY A 112 14.51 -39.36 40.33
C GLY A 112 13.28 -38.58 39.87
N LEU A 113 13.49 -37.32 39.49
CA LEU A 113 12.42 -36.48 38.93
C LEU A 113 12.22 -36.77 37.44
N PRO A 114 10.98 -37.03 36.97
CA PRO A 114 10.73 -37.28 35.56
C PRO A 114 10.95 -36.04 34.69
N GLY A 115 11.32 -36.28 33.42
CA GLY A 115 11.57 -35.25 32.41
C GLY A 115 13.04 -34.87 32.27
N SER A 116 13.39 -34.25 31.14
CA SER A 116 14.77 -33.87 30.84
C SER A 116 15.18 -32.64 31.65
N TRP A 117 16.30 -32.76 32.36
CA TRP A 117 16.94 -31.65 33.06
C TRP A 117 17.58 -30.69 32.06
N MET A 118 18.08 -31.21 30.94
CA MET A 118 18.57 -30.40 29.83
C MET A 118 17.47 -29.54 29.21
N GLU A 119 16.27 -30.10 28.97
CA GLU A 119 15.15 -29.28 28.46
C GLU A 119 14.69 -28.23 29.47
N ALA A 120 14.64 -28.56 30.77
CA ALA A 120 14.36 -27.56 31.81
C ALA A 120 15.37 -26.42 31.82
N TRP A 121 16.65 -26.74 31.62
CA TRP A 121 17.70 -25.73 31.51
C TRP A 121 17.46 -24.83 30.29
N ARG A 122 17.10 -25.38 29.12
CA ARG A 122 16.75 -24.59 27.92
C ARG A 122 15.55 -23.69 28.18
N GLU A 123 14.52 -24.20 28.85
CA GLU A 123 13.34 -23.43 29.24
C GLU A 123 13.68 -22.29 30.21
N ALA A 124 14.53 -22.53 31.21
CA ALA A 124 14.99 -21.51 32.14
C ALA A 124 15.82 -20.41 31.44
N VAL A 125 16.65 -20.77 30.45
CA VAL A 125 17.34 -19.79 29.59
C VAL A 125 16.32 -18.94 28.82
N LEU A 126 15.30 -19.57 28.23
CA LEU A 126 14.23 -18.87 27.51
C LEU A 126 13.46 -17.90 28.43
N GLU A 127 13.12 -18.31 29.64
CA GLU A 127 12.47 -17.44 30.63
C GLU A 127 13.34 -16.23 31.00
N GLY A 128 14.65 -16.44 31.15
CA GLY A 128 15.61 -15.37 31.44
C GLY A 128 15.66 -14.35 30.32
N VAL A 129 15.72 -14.82 29.07
CA VAL A 129 15.65 -13.98 27.87
C VAL A 129 14.32 -13.24 27.80
N GLN A 130 13.18 -13.89 28.05
CA GLN A 130 11.87 -13.23 28.07
C GLN A 130 11.79 -12.15 29.15
N ALA A 131 12.32 -12.39 30.35
CA ALA A 131 12.37 -11.40 31.43
C ALA A 131 13.21 -10.18 31.03
N LYS A 132 14.36 -10.40 30.38
CA LYS A 132 15.21 -9.35 29.82
C LYS A 132 14.46 -8.50 28.80
N LEU A 133 13.81 -9.11 27.81
CA LEU A 133 13.06 -8.40 26.78
C LEU A 133 11.91 -7.58 27.39
N LYS A 134 11.20 -8.13 28.39
CA LYS A 134 10.12 -7.41 29.11
C LYS A 134 10.64 -6.21 29.91
N SER A 135 11.89 -6.24 30.36
CA SER A 135 12.52 -5.11 31.06
C SER A 135 12.92 -3.96 30.13
N VAL A 136 12.98 -4.20 28.81
CA VAL A 136 13.30 -3.15 27.83
C VAL A 136 12.18 -2.13 27.82
N HIS A 137 12.55 -0.87 28.03
CA HIS A 137 11.59 0.21 28.16
C HIS A 137 10.66 0.31 26.94
N LEU A 138 9.35 0.35 27.21
CA LEU A 138 8.29 0.58 26.22
C LEU A 138 7.51 1.82 26.64
N GLU A 139 7.73 2.94 25.96
CA GLU A 139 6.99 4.18 26.24
C GLU A 139 5.52 4.08 25.82
N GLN A 140 4.67 4.80 26.55
CA GLN A 140 3.27 4.99 26.15
C GLN A 140 3.18 5.84 24.88
N LYS A 141 2.31 5.42 23.96
CA LYS A 141 2.13 6.06 22.64
C LYS A 141 1.79 7.55 22.74
N GLU A 142 1.07 7.95 23.79
CA GLU A 142 0.65 9.33 24.03
C GLU A 142 1.83 10.26 24.37
N LYS A 143 2.93 9.71 24.88
CA LYS A 143 4.10 10.48 25.32
C LYS A 143 5.14 10.65 24.21
N ASN A 144 5.18 9.74 23.24
CA ASN A 144 6.19 9.76 22.20
C ASN A 144 5.65 9.22 20.87
N ALA A 145 5.63 10.09 19.87
CA ALA A 145 5.19 9.75 18.52
C ALA A 145 6.04 8.66 17.85
N SER A 146 7.26 8.39 18.35
CA SER A 146 8.16 7.35 17.85
C SER A 146 8.41 6.22 18.87
N TRP A 147 7.49 6.04 19.84
CA TRP A 147 7.57 5.03 20.90
C TRP A 147 8.06 3.67 20.42
N LEU A 148 7.51 3.17 19.30
CA LEU A 148 7.83 1.85 18.79
C LEU A 148 9.22 1.80 18.15
N ALA A 149 9.58 2.79 17.34
CA ALA A 149 10.89 2.84 16.71
C ALA A 149 12.02 2.94 17.77
N VAL A 150 11.78 3.70 18.84
CA VAL A 150 12.69 3.81 19.99
C VAL A 150 12.78 2.47 20.72
N HIS A 151 11.64 1.86 21.06
CA HIS A 151 11.61 0.56 21.73
C HIS A 151 12.35 -0.52 20.93
N LEU A 152 12.09 -0.63 19.62
CA LEU A 152 12.76 -1.58 18.73
C LEU A 152 14.29 -1.33 18.64
N GLY A 153 14.71 -0.08 18.72
CA GLY A 153 16.13 0.28 18.82
C GLY A 153 16.76 -0.20 20.12
N LEU A 154 16.11 0.05 21.27
CA LEU A 154 16.55 -0.41 22.58
C LEU A 154 16.54 -1.94 22.69
N LEU A 155 15.54 -2.60 22.09
CA LEU A 155 15.42 -4.04 22.03
C LEU A 155 16.61 -4.65 21.29
N GLY A 156 16.95 -4.12 20.11
CA GLY A 156 18.12 -4.56 19.34
C GLY A 156 19.42 -4.41 20.13
N LYS A 157 19.61 -3.27 20.80
CA LYS A 157 20.78 -3.03 21.65
C LYS A 157 20.86 -4.03 22.81
N ALA A 158 19.75 -4.24 23.52
CA ALA A 158 19.69 -5.17 24.64
C ALA A 158 20.03 -6.61 24.22
N ILE A 159 19.56 -7.05 23.05
CA ILE A 159 19.88 -8.38 22.50
C ILE A 159 21.39 -8.53 22.28
N VAL A 160 22.02 -7.55 21.62
CA VAL A 160 23.46 -7.60 21.31
C VAL A 160 24.29 -7.59 22.59
N GLU A 161 24.02 -6.67 23.52
CA GLU A 161 24.76 -6.57 24.78
C GLU A 161 24.66 -7.86 25.62
N ASP A 162 23.48 -8.48 25.64
CA ASP A 162 23.24 -9.69 26.40
C ASP A 162 23.94 -10.90 25.77
N LEU A 163 23.84 -11.09 24.44
CA LEU A 163 24.55 -12.15 23.70
C LEU A 163 26.08 -11.98 23.77
N GLU A 164 26.58 -10.75 23.72
CA GLU A 164 27.98 -10.46 23.97
C GLU A 164 28.42 -10.90 25.37
N SER A 165 27.59 -10.65 26.39
CA SER A 165 27.84 -11.11 27.75
C SER A 165 27.85 -12.64 27.84
N VAL A 166 26.90 -13.33 27.19
CA VAL A 166 26.86 -14.81 27.12
C VAL A 166 28.18 -15.33 26.54
N ARG A 167 28.62 -14.74 25.42
CA ARG A 167 29.85 -15.13 24.72
C ARG A 167 31.11 -14.95 25.59
N ARG A 168 31.21 -13.81 26.27
CA ARG A 168 32.39 -13.45 27.08
C ARG A 168 32.45 -14.21 28.40
N HIS A 169 31.31 -14.41 29.07
CA HIS A 169 31.28 -14.86 30.46
C HIS A 169 30.64 -16.24 30.62
N LEU A 170 29.39 -16.42 30.17
CA LEU A 170 28.60 -17.62 30.48
C LEU A 170 29.04 -18.86 29.71
N ARG A 171 29.56 -18.70 28.50
CA ARG A 171 30.04 -19.81 27.67
C ARG A 171 31.05 -20.69 28.41
N TRP A 172 31.90 -20.09 29.23
CA TRP A 172 32.98 -20.78 29.94
C TRP A 172 32.53 -21.41 31.26
N SER A 173 31.32 -21.14 31.72
CA SER A 173 30.75 -21.70 32.94
C SER A 173 30.07 -23.05 32.74
N TYR A 174 29.91 -23.49 31.48
CA TYR A 174 29.28 -24.75 31.13
C TYR A 174 30.18 -25.59 30.21
N PRO A 175 30.05 -26.93 30.25
CA PRO A 175 30.67 -27.82 29.28
C PRO A 175 30.17 -27.56 27.84
N PRO A 176 30.98 -27.87 26.81
CA PRO A 176 30.60 -27.67 25.40
C PRO A 176 29.32 -28.40 24.97
N SER A 177 28.92 -29.48 25.66
CA SER A 177 27.70 -30.24 25.39
C SER A 177 26.42 -29.40 25.50
N PHE A 178 26.43 -28.32 26.30
CA PHE A 178 25.26 -27.45 26.48
C PHE A 178 24.99 -26.55 25.27
N ARG A 179 26.00 -26.28 24.43
CA ARG A 179 25.90 -25.32 23.32
C ARG A 179 25.25 -24.01 23.78
N VAL A 180 25.81 -23.41 24.84
CA VAL A 180 25.21 -22.26 25.55
C VAL A 180 24.85 -21.13 24.60
N PHE A 181 25.81 -20.68 23.78
CA PHE A 181 25.59 -19.56 22.86
C PHE A 181 24.43 -19.83 21.90
N SER A 182 24.45 -20.96 21.19
CA SER A 182 23.36 -21.43 20.32
C SER A 182 22.01 -21.46 21.03
N THR A 183 21.96 -21.99 22.27
CA THR A 183 20.73 -22.05 23.06
C THR A 183 20.17 -20.66 23.40
N TYR A 184 21.03 -19.70 23.69
CA TYR A 184 20.61 -18.31 23.90
C TYR A 184 20.12 -17.67 22.59
N VAL A 185 20.82 -17.89 21.48
CA VAL A 185 20.41 -17.40 20.15
C VAL A 185 19.01 -17.92 19.78
N ASP A 186 18.79 -19.22 19.90
CA ASP A 186 17.46 -19.85 19.70
C ASP A 186 16.39 -19.27 20.62
N SER A 187 16.75 -19.07 21.90
CA SER A 187 15.86 -18.48 22.90
C SER A 187 15.49 -17.04 22.53
N TYR A 188 16.43 -16.25 22.03
CA TYR A 188 16.18 -14.90 21.53
C TYR A 188 15.28 -14.90 20.30
N HIS A 189 15.50 -15.79 19.33
CA HIS A 189 14.63 -15.89 18.16
C HIS A 189 13.17 -16.15 18.54
N LYS A 190 12.94 -17.08 19.48
CA LYS A 190 11.61 -17.44 19.98
C LYS A 190 10.99 -16.33 20.83
N ALA A 191 11.74 -15.81 21.79
CA ALA A 191 11.24 -14.81 22.73
C ALA A 191 10.94 -13.46 22.06
N VAL A 192 11.79 -13.03 21.11
CA VAL A 192 11.53 -11.82 20.33
C VAL A 192 10.30 -12.01 19.45
N GLY A 193 10.13 -13.15 18.79
CA GLY A 193 8.92 -13.43 18.00
C GLY A 193 7.63 -13.31 18.83
N GLN A 194 7.63 -13.85 20.05
CA GLN A 194 6.49 -13.71 20.98
C GLN A 194 6.29 -12.27 21.44
N HIS A 195 7.36 -11.55 21.77
CA HIS A 195 7.28 -10.16 22.22
C HIS A 195 6.71 -9.24 21.13
N LEU A 196 7.19 -9.38 19.89
CA LEU A 196 6.70 -8.59 18.76
C LEU A 196 5.21 -8.85 18.47
N LYS A 197 4.73 -10.07 18.69
CA LYS A 197 3.30 -10.39 18.60
C LYS A 197 2.47 -9.62 19.63
N THR A 198 2.95 -9.49 20.86
CA THR A 198 2.28 -8.69 21.89
C THR A 198 2.31 -7.20 21.56
N VAL A 199 3.43 -6.70 21.05
CA VAL A 199 3.58 -5.28 20.66
C VAL A 199 2.69 -4.94 19.46
N GLU A 200 2.59 -5.82 18.46
CA GLU A 200 1.78 -5.61 17.24
C GLU A 200 0.30 -5.31 17.53
N GLN A 201 -0.26 -5.83 18.63
CA GLN A 201 -1.63 -5.58 19.05
C GLN A 201 -1.92 -4.09 19.32
N GLN A 202 -0.88 -3.33 19.69
CA GLN A 202 -0.97 -1.89 19.98
C GLN A 202 -0.68 -1.03 18.74
N VAL A 203 -0.22 -1.65 17.65
CA VAL A 203 0.23 -0.95 16.44
C VAL A 203 -0.94 -0.64 15.53
N MET A 204 -1.30 0.65 15.48
CA MET A 204 -2.44 1.14 14.70
C MET A 204 -2.05 2.10 13.57
N GLU A 205 -0.93 2.82 13.72
CA GLU A 205 -0.49 3.84 12.78
C GLU A 205 0.44 3.29 11.71
N LEU A 206 0.41 3.91 10.53
CA LEU A 206 1.18 3.45 9.38
C LEU A 206 2.71 3.53 9.62
N LYS A 207 3.17 4.57 10.32
CA LYS A 207 4.59 4.74 10.68
C LYS A 207 5.08 3.63 11.64
N ASP A 208 4.21 3.17 12.54
CA ASP A 208 4.54 2.14 13.52
C ASP A 208 4.56 0.76 12.82
N LEU A 209 3.61 0.51 11.90
CA LEU A 209 3.64 -0.67 11.02
C LEU A 209 4.91 -0.71 10.16
N TYR A 210 5.31 0.45 9.60
CA TYR A 210 6.56 0.58 8.86
C TYR A 210 7.76 0.23 9.73
N ALA A 211 7.87 0.82 10.92
CA ALA A 211 8.99 0.58 11.83
C ALA A 211 9.09 -0.90 12.25
N LEU A 212 7.96 -1.55 12.51
CA LEU A 212 7.91 -2.96 12.86
C LEU A 212 8.33 -3.86 11.69
N LEU A 213 7.80 -3.62 10.49
CA LEU A 213 8.14 -4.38 9.28
C LEU A 213 9.63 -4.22 8.91
N ASP A 214 10.13 -2.99 8.88
CA ASP A 214 11.55 -2.71 8.62
C ASP A 214 12.45 -3.38 9.66
N TRP A 215 12.06 -3.35 10.94
CA TRP A 215 12.87 -3.97 11.98
C TRP A 215 12.96 -5.49 11.83
N ILE A 216 11.82 -6.14 11.56
CA ILE A 216 11.75 -7.60 11.37
C ILE A 216 12.52 -8.04 10.13
N ILE A 217 12.28 -7.37 8.99
CA ILE A 217 12.80 -7.82 7.69
C ILE A 217 14.27 -7.40 7.51
N ASN A 218 14.60 -6.15 7.82
CA ASN A 218 15.91 -5.59 7.50
C ASN A 218 16.83 -5.50 8.72
N ARG A 219 16.35 -4.96 9.85
CA ARG A 219 17.26 -4.59 10.95
C ARG A 219 17.70 -5.77 11.81
N TYR A 220 16.82 -6.73 12.08
CA TYR A 220 17.15 -7.85 12.97
C TYR A 220 18.33 -8.68 12.47
N LYS A 221 18.33 -9.01 11.17
CA LYS A 221 19.39 -9.82 10.55
C LYS A 221 20.66 -9.01 10.23
N SER A 222 20.57 -7.67 10.29
CA SER A 222 21.69 -6.80 9.92
C SER A 222 22.84 -6.83 10.92
N GLU A 223 23.97 -6.24 10.51
CA GLU A 223 25.15 -5.99 11.35
C GLU A 223 24.87 -5.18 12.62
N ARG A 224 23.69 -4.57 12.73
CA ARG A 224 23.30 -3.82 13.93
C ARG A 224 22.81 -4.72 15.07
N ILE A 225 22.35 -5.94 14.76
CA ILE A 225 21.80 -6.87 15.75
C ILE A 225 22.45 -8.26 15.57
N MET A 226 21.82 -9.16 14.81
CA MET A 226 22.31 -10.55 14.72
C MET A 226 23.58 -10.67 13.90
N GLY A 227 23.82 -9.79 12.91
CA GLY A 227 25.06 -9.77 12.13
C GLY A 227 26.22 -9.04 12.80
N SER A 228 26.09 -8.61 14.07
CA SER A 228 27.10 -7.75 14.69
C SER A 228 28.48 -8.40 14.76
N VAL A 229 29.51 -7.64 14.41
CA VAL A 229 30.92 -8.05 14.52
C VAL A 229 31.27 -8.44 15.96
N SER A 230 30.62 -7.83 16.95
CA SER A 230 30.82 -8.13 18.36
C SER A 230 30.30 -9.52 18.79
N LEU A 231 29.53 -10.20 17.93
CA LEU A 231 29.06 -11.57 18.14
C LEU A 231 29.91 -12.61 17.39
N GLN A 232 30.85 -12.18 16.55
CA GLN A 232 31.73 -13.07 15.77
C GLN A 232 32.93 -13.58 16.58
N PRO A 233 33.37 -14.85 16.40
CA PRO A 233 32.97 -15.79 15.34
C PRO A 233 31.78 -16.68 15.68
N ASP A 234 31.28 -16.63 16.91
CA ASP A 234 30.27 -17.58 17.42
C ASP A 234 28.95 -17.59 16.64
N MET A 235 28.55 -16.44 16.10
CA MET A 235 27.33 -16.31 15.30
C MET A 235 27.45 -16.88 13.87
N LYS A 236 28.66 -17.26 13.42
CA LYS A 236 28.89 -17.71 12.03
C LYS A 236 28.11 -18.97 11.66
N ASP A 237 27.96 -19.89 12.60
CA ASP A 237 27.31 -21.18 12.40
C ASP A 237 25.85 -21.18 12.91
N GLU A 238 25.35 -20.04 13.40
CA GLU A 238 24.01 -19.89 13.97
C GLU A 238 23.04 -19.29 12.94
N SER A 239 21.75 -19.54 13.13
CA SER A 239 20.71 -18.90 12.32
C SER A 239 20.59 -17.41 12.67
N THR A 240 20.26 -16.57 11.68
CA THR A 240 19.88 -15.17 11.91
C THR A 240 18.36 -14.96 11.87
N ASP A 241 17.59 -16.03 11.69
CA ASP A 241 16.17 -15.95 11.40
C ASP A 241 15.31 -15.93 12.66
N LEU A 242 14.47 -14.89 12.78
CA LEU A 242 13.42 -14.84 13.80
C LEU A 242 12.45 -16.02 13.67
N GLN A 243 12.13 -16.63 14.80
CA GLN A 243 11.04 -17.60 14.89
C GLN A 243 9.71 -16.87 15.07
N LEU A 244 9.08 -16.51 13.96
CA LEU A 244 7.76 -15.90 13.92
C LEU A 244 6.66 -16.97 13.79
N GLU A 245 5.47 -16.66 14.31
CA GLU A 245 4.28 -17.47 14.05
C GLU A 245 3.99 -17.52 12.54
N GLU A 246 3.46 -18.65 12.09
CA GLU A 246 3.02 -18.81 10.71
C GLU A 246 2.07 -17.67 10.29
N ASN A 247 2.28 -17.14 9.09
CA ASN A 247 1.52 -16.02 8.52
C ASN A 247 1.63 -14.67 9.26
N PHE A 248 2.37 -14.54 10.36
CA PHE A 248 2.48 -13.27 11.11
C PHE A 248 2.94 -12.12 10.21
N LEU A 249 4.03 -12.32 9.46
CA LEU A 249 4.57 -11.31 8.56
C LEU A 249 3.59 -10.96 7.43
N LYS A 250 2.89 -11.97 6.88
CA LYS A 250 1.85 -11.77 5.86
C LYS A 250 0.69 -10.93 6.40
N ARG A 251 0.20 -11.21 7.61
CA ARG A 251 -0.84 -10.41 8.27
C ARG A 251 -0.38 -8.97 8.48
N LEU A 252 0.86 -8.77 8.90
CA LEU A 252 1.42 -7.44 9.13
C LEU A 252 1.56 -6.64 7.82
N LYS A 253 2.08 -7.25 6.74
CA LYS A 253 2.11 -6.66 5.39
C LYS A 253 0.71 -6.26 4.91
N ASN A 254 -0.29 -7.13 5.11
CA ASN A 254 -1.68 -6.82 4.75
C ASN A 254 -2.26 -5.67 5.58
N LYS A 255 -2.01 -5.65 6.90
CA LYS A 255 -2.42 -4.56 7.79
C LYS A 255 -1.82 -3.22 7.37
N TYR A 256 -0.55 -3.21 6.97
CA TYR A 256 0.12 -2.05 6.37
C TYR A 256 -0.59 -1.58 5.10
N CYS A 257 -0.85 -2.49 4.16
CA CYS A 257 -1.54 -2.17 2.90
C CYS A 257 -2.96 -1.62 3.13
N CYS A 258 -3.73 -2.16 4.07
CA CYS A 258 -5.04 -1.63 4.45
C CYS A 258 -4.95 -0.19 4.99
N ARG A 259 -3.90 0.13 5.75
CA ARG A 259 -3.68 1.49 6.26
C ARG A 259 -3.23 2.45 5.16
N VAL A 260 -2.38 2.01 4.23
CA VAL A 260 -2.06 2.76 3.00
C VAL A 260 -3.34 3.11 2.25
N LYS A 261 -4.22 2.13 2.01
CA LYS A 261 -5.49 2.33 1.32
C LYS A 261 -6.37 3.39 2.01
N ALA A 262 -6.52 3.30 3.34
CA ALA A 262 -7.30 4.27 4.12
C ALA A 262 -6.70 5.70 4.07
N ASP A 263 -5.38 5.82 4.07
CA ASP A 263 -4.69 7.11 4.01
C ASP A 263 -4.80 7.77 2.63
N VAL A 264 -4.72 6.96 1.55
CA VAL A 264 -5.03 7.41 0.17
C VAL A 264 -6.47 7.88 0.10
N ARG A 265 -7.44 7.10 0.60
CA ARG A 265 -8.85 7.48 0.62
C ARG A 265 -9.08 8.84 1.28
N SER A 266 -8.50 9.04 2.47
CA SER A 266 -8.61 10.31 3.19
C SER A 266 -7.99 11.47 2.41
N THR A 267 -6.88 11.24 1.70
CA THR A 267 -6.25 12.25 0.84
C THR A 267 -7.18 12.64 -0.31
N LEU A 268 -7.80 11.66 -0.97
CA LEU A 268 -8.73 11.89 -2.09
C LEU A 268 -10.01 12.61 -1.65
N ASP A 269 -10.58 12.23 -0.52
CA ASP A 269 -11.76 12.92 0.03
C ASP A 269 -11.45 14.38 0.39
N ARG A 270 -10.22 14.65 0.88
CA ARG A 270 -9.75 16.02 1.16
C ARG A 270 -9.55 16.84 -0.12
N ILE A 271 -9.08 16.23 -1.21
CA ILE A 271 -8.98 16.92 -2.51
C ILE A 271 -10.36 17.40 -2.97
N ILE A 272 -11.38 16.54 -2.94
CA ILE A 272 -12.75 16.94 -3.33
C ILE A 272 -13.28 18.04 -2.40
N THR A 273 -13.00 17.94 -1.10
CA THR A 273 -13.39 18.97 -0.12
C THR A 273 -12.73 20.32 -0.45
N PHE A 274 -11.43 20.32 -0.74
CA PHE A 274 -10.68 21.52 -1.13
C PHE A 274 -11.20 22.13 -2.43
N GLU A 275 -11.42 21.32 -3.47
CA GLU A 275 -12.03 21.77 -4.73
C GLU A 275 -13.39 22.42 -4.50
N ASN A 276 -14.22 21.85 -3.61
CA ASN A 276 -15.51 22.43 -3.28
C ASN A 276 -15.39 23.77 -2.52
N GLU A 277 -14.56 23.81 -1.49
CA GLU A 277 -14.46 24.96 -0.58
C GLU A 277 -13.74 26.15 -1.23
N ASP A 278 -12.63 25.91 -1.93
CA ASP A 278 -11.74 26.96 -2.38
C ASP A 278 -11.91 27.30 -3.88
N VAL A 279 -12.53 26.42 -4.66
CA VAL A 279 -12.71 26.60 -6.11
C VAL A 279 -14.20 26.74 -6.47
N TRP A 280 -15.01 25.72 -6.22
CA TRP A 280 -16.41 25.68 -6.71
C TRP A 280 -17.30 26.70 -6.02
N ARG A 281 -17.26 26.77 -4.69
CA ARG A 281 -18.09 27.68 -3.89
C ARG A 281 -17.74 29.14 -4.13
N GLU A 282 -16.45 29.43 -4.19
CA GLU A 282 -15.91 30.78 -4.41
C GLU A 282 -15.92 31.19 -5.89
N ARG A 283 -16.26 30.26 -6.80
CA ARG A 283 -16.27 30.48 -8.26
C ARG A 283 -14.92 31.00 -8.78
N ARG A 284 -13.84 30.45 -8.23
CA ARG A 284 -12.48 30.85 -8.57
C ARG A 284 -12.11 30.31 -9.96
N SER A 285 -11.64 31.18 -10.86
CA SER A 285 -11.10 30.74 -12.15
C SER A 285 -9.88 29.82 -11.95
N PRO A 286 -9.75 28.74 -12.74
CA PRO A 286 -8.61 27.83 -12.67
C PRO A 286 -7.30 28.52 -13.01
N ASP A 287 -6.23 28.05 -12.39
CA ASP A 287 -4.88 28.51 -12.70
C ASP A 287 -4.38 27.83 -14.01
N LYS A 288 -3.25 28.33 -14.55
CA LYS A 288 -2.60 27.73 -15.73
C LYS A 288 -1.26 27.12 -15.38
N ASP A 289 -0.98 25.96 -15.94
CA ASP A 289 0.32 25.27 -15.93
C ASP A 289 0.75 24.98 -17.38
N ASP A 290 1.91 25.51 -17.78
CA ASP A 290 2.43 25.43 -19.16
C ASP A 290 1.36 25.76 -20.24
N ASP A 291 0.68 26.91 -20.08
CA ASP A 291 -0.43 27.40 -20.92
C ASP A 291 -1.75 26.60 -20.85
N PHE A 292 -1.79 25.45 -20.17
CA PHE A 292 -3.00 24.64 -19.98
C PHE A 292 -3.72 25.00 -18.68
N LEU A 293 -5.05 24.96 -18.64
CA LEU A 293 -5.76 25.09 -17.37
C LEU A 293 -5.50 23.86 -16.49
N ASP A 294 -5.25 24.04 -15.20
CA ASP A 294 -4.85 22.95 -14.33
C ASP A 294 -5.41 23.07 -12.90
N SER A 295 -5.62 21.92 -12.28
CA SER A 295 -5.71 21.80 -10.83
C SER A 295 -4.61 20.86 -10.32
N PRO A 296 -3.79 21.30 -9.35
CA PRO A 296 -2.55 20.62 -8.98
C PRO A 296 -2.76 19.30 -8.23
N PHE A 297 -4.00 18.89 -7.93
CA PHE A 297 -4.26 17.68 -7.15
C PHE A 297 -3.67 16.41 -7.77
N HIS A 298 -3.47 16.38 -9.10
CA HIS A 298 -2.85 15.23 -9.76
C HIS A 298 -1.42 14.99 -9.26
N MET A 299 -0.67 16.06 -8.94
CA MET A 299 0.68 15.99 -8.36
C MET A 299 0.65 15.55 -6.90
N ASP A 300 -0.34 16.01 -6.13
CA ASP A 300 -0.53 15.59 -4.74
C ASP A 300 -0.78 14.09 -4.65
N ILE A 301 -1.67 13.57 -5.51
CA ILE A 301 -1.96 12.14 -5.62
C ILE A 301 -0.69 11.38 -6.05
N TRP A 302 -0.01 11.82 -7.11
CA TRP A 302 1.20 11.15 -7.58
C TRP A 302 2.29 11.08 -6.51
N THR A 303 2.57 12.21 -5.85
CA THR A 303 3.57 12.30 -4.78
C THR A 303 3.23 11.38 -3.62
N LYS A 304 1.94 11.26 -3.29
CA LYS A 304 1.46 10.35 -2.25
C LYS A 304 1.71 8.89 -2.61
N VAL A 305 1.31 8.45 -3.80
CA VAL A 305 1.53 7.07 -4.28
C VAL A 305 3.03 6.76 -4.32
N LYS A 306 3.83 7.68 -4.87
CA LYS A 306 5.29 7.54 -4.98
C LYS A 306 5.97 7.40 -3.61
N SER A 307 5.49 8.13 -2.60
CA SER A 307 5.98 8.01 -1.23
C SER A 307 5.73 6.61 -0.66
N PHE A 308 4.54 6.05 -0.86
CA PHE A 308 4.22 4.69 -0.41
C PHE A 308 5.01 3.62 -1.15
N ALA A 309 5.20 3.77 -2.47
CA ALA A 309 6.05 2.88 -3.27
C ALA A 309 7.49 2.88 -2.73
N THR A 310 8.08 4.09 -2.62
CA THR A 310 9.48 4.27 -2.19
C THR A 310 9.72 3.75 -0.78
N ASN A 311 8.81 4.04 0.16
CA ASN A 311 8.96 3.57 1.54
C ASN A 311 8.81 2.06 1.63
N SER A 312 7.80 1.49 0.97
CA SER A 312 7.58 0.04 0.98
C SER A 312 8.75 -0.71 0.33
N ARG A 313 9.36 -0.16 -0.73
CA ARG A 313 10.55 -0.74 -1.39
C ARG A 313 11.78 -0.79 -0.48
N LYS A 314 11.94 0.16 0.44
CA LYS A 314 13.03 0.10 1.44
C LYS A 314 12.87 -1.10 2.37
N ILE A 315 11.65 -1.59 2.57
CA ILE A 315 11.37 -2.77 3.38
C ILE A 315 11.54 -4.04 2.54
N ASP A 316 10.78 -4.15 1.44
CA ASP A 316 10.65 -5.38 0.67
C ASP A 316 9.99 -5.10 -0.69
N ALA A 317 10.46 -5.76 -1.75
CA ALA A 317 9.96 -5.53 -3.11
C ALA A 317 8.51 -6.02 -3.31
N GLU A 318 8.11 -7.12 -2.66
CA GLU A 318 6.72 -7.59 -2.71
C GLU A 318 5.78 -6.62 -1.97
N LEU A 319 6.24 -5.99 -0.89
CA LEU A 319 5.48 -4.98 -0.17
C LEU A 319 5.28 -3.71 -0.99
N GLU A 320 6.28 -3.28 -1.76
CA GLU A 320 6.14 -2.16 -2.73
C GLU A 320 4.97 -2.43 -3.68
N GLN A 321 4.98 -3.57 -4.35
CA GLN A 321 3.92 -3.93 -5.30
C GLN A 321 2.55 -3.92 -4.63
N LYS A 322 2.41 -4.54 -3.45
CA LYS A 322 1.13 -4.58 -2.71
C LYS A 322 0.66 -3.19 -2.26
N ALA A 323 1.58 -2.33 -1.83
CA ALA A 323 1.25 -0.96 -1.42
C ALA A 323 0.78 -0.12 -2.62
N VAL A 324 1.47 -0.21 -3.76
CA VAL A 324 1.08 0.47 -5.01
C VAL A 324 -0.28 -0.02 -5.50
N CYS A 325 -0.47 -1.34 -5.58
CA CYS A 325 -1.76 -1.91 -5.98
C CYS A 325 -2.88 -1.48 -5.02
N SER A 326 -2.62 -1.37 -3.71
CA SER A 326 -3.60 -0.84 -2.74
C SER A 326 -3.96 0.62 -2.96
N CYS A 327 -2.98 1.45 -3.38
CA CYS A 327 -3.25 2.84 -3.76
C CYS A 327 -4.13 2.92 -5.00
N LEU A 328 -3.79 2.17 -6.06
CA LEU A 328 -4.52 2.17 -7.32
C LEU A 328 -5.95 1.63 -7.18
N GLU A 329 -6.16 0.61 -6.35
CA GLU A 329 -7.50 0.08 -6.04
C GLU A 329 -8.38 1.11 -5.31
N GLU A 330 -7.82 2.07 -4.57
CA GLU A 330 -8.59 3.17 -3.99
C GLU A 330 -8.78 4.33 -4.98
N LEU A 331 -7.75 4.62 -5.79
CA LEU A 331 -7.81 5.62 -6.84
C LEU A 331 -8.85 5.29 -7.91
N LYS A 332 -9.08 4.00 -8.17
CA LYS A 332 -10.12 3.53 -9.09
C LYS A 332 -11.47 4.18 -8.83
N ASP A 333 -11.88 4.32 -7.57
CA ASP A 333 -13.20 4.86 -7.22
C ASP A 333 -13.22 6.41 -7.15
N PHE A 334 -12.09 7.08 -7.40
CA PHE A 334 -11.96 8.53 -7.32
C PHE A 334 -12.70 9.28 -8.43
N PRO A 335 -12.57 8.94 -9.74
CA PRO A 335 -13.25 9.65 -10.81
C PRO A 335 -14.77 9.72 -10.62
N GLY A 336 -15.41 8.60 -10.26
CA GLY A 336 -16.86 8.57 -10.01
C GLY A 336 -17.31 9.40 -8.80
N ARG A 337 -16.52 9.42 -7.72
CA ARG A 337 -16.79 10.30 -6.56
C ARG A 337 -16.64 11.77 -6.92
N PHE A 338 -15.58 12.10 -7.67
CA PHE A 338 -15.32 13.44 -8.15
C PHE A 338 -16.45 13.94 -9.07
N GLU A 339 -16.88 13.12 -10.03
CA GLU A 339 -18.00 13.41 -10.93
C GLU A 339 -19.28 13.77 -10.15
N ALA A 340 -19.63 12.96 -9.15
CA ALA A 340 -20.84 13.12 -8.36
C ALA A 340 -20.86 14.47 -7.62
N GLU A 341 -19.75 14.81 -6.96
CA GLU A 341 -19.63 16.07 -6.21
C GLU A 341 -19.51 17.28 -7.15
N PHE A 342 -18.76 17.17 -8.25
CA PHE A 342 -18.70 18.23 -9.25
C PHE A 342 -20.08 18.50 -9.87
N ARG A 343 -20.88 17.47 -10.18
CA ARG A 343 -22.27 17.64 -10.64
C ARG A 343 -23.13 18.33 -9.60
N ARG A 344 -23.01 17.91 -8.33
CA ARG A 344 -23.78 18.46 -7.22
C ARG A 344 -23.52 19.96 -7.03
N HIS A 345 -22.27 20.38 -7.14
CA HIS A 345 -21.87 21.75 -6.82
C HIS A 345 -21.81 22.69 -8.04
N CYS A 346 -21.52 22.16 -9.24
CA CYS A 346 -21.24 22.98 -10.43
C CYS A 346 -22.30 22.88 -11.54
N SER A 347 -23.32 22.03 -11.44
CA SER A 347 -24.34 21.88 -12.50
C SER A 347 -25.09 23.19 -12.82
N ALA A 348 -25.34 24.03 -11.81
CA ALA A 348 -25.99 25.33 -11.98
C ALA A 348 -25.10 26.37 -12.70
N LEU A 349 -23.81 26.08 -12.91
CA LEU A 349 -22.93 26.98 -13.65
C LEU A 349 -23.18 26.93 -15.14
N LYS A 350 -23.70 25.83 -15.73
CA LYS A 350 -24.00 25.79 -17.17
C LYS A 350 -25.08 26.84 -17.51
N PRO A 351 -24.88 27.75 -18.48
CA PRO A 351 -23.85 27.80 -19.53
C PRO A 351 -22.75 28.87 -19.34
N GLN A 352 -22.41 29.24 -18.10
CA GLN A 352 -21.39 30.26 -17.81
C GLN A 352 -19.99 29.81 -18.27
N PRO A 353 -19.12 30.75 -18.73
CA PRO A 353 -17.76 30.42 -19.18
C PRO A 353 -16.94 29.62 -18.17
N LEU A 354 -17.10 29.93 -16.87
CA LEU A 354 -16.42 29.24 -15.78
C LEU A 354 -16.72 27.73 -15.75
N TRP A 355 -17.92 27.30 -16.14
CA TRP A 355 -18.23 25.88 -16.25
C TRP A 355 -17.37 25.20 -17.31
N THR A 356 -17.13 25.86 -18.44
CA THR A 356 -16.24 25.37 -19.51
C THR A 356 -14.79 25.34 -19.05
N GLU A 357 -14.32 26.36 -18.34
CA GLU A 357 -12.97 26.38 -17.76
C GLU A 357 -12.76 25.21 -16.78
N TYR A 358 -13.73 24.92 -15.90
CA TYR A 358 -13.67 23.77 -14.99
C TYR A 358 -13.61 22.43 -15.73
N GLN A 359 -14.44 22.25 -16.75
CA GLN A 359 -14.44 21.04 -17.58
C GLN A 359 -13.04 20.80 -18.20
N ILE A 360 -12.46 21.83 -18.81
CA ILE A 360 -11.11 21.76 -19.40
C ILE A 360 -10.04 21.47 -18.34
N THR A 361 -10.12 22.13 -17.19
CA THR A 361 -9.20 21.93 -16.07
C THR A 361 -9.16 20.49 -15.61
N TYR A 362 -10.33 19.87 -15.42
CA TYR A 362 -10.41 18.49 -14.96
C TYR A 362 -10.05 17.49 -16.07
N ILE A 363 -10.34 17.80 -17.34
CA ILE A 363 -9.81 17.03 -18.47
C ILE A 363 -8.28 16.97 -18.39
N ASN A 364 -7.63 18.12 -18.20
CA ASN A 364 -6.17 18.20 -18.13
C ASN A 364 -5.62 17.49 -16.89
N SER A 365 -6.20 17.75 -15.72
CA SER A 365 -5.74 17.21 -14.43
C SER A 365 -5.84 15.68 -14.39
N PHE A 366 -6.96 15.12 -14.88
CA PHE A 366 -7.14 13.66 -14.94
C PHE A 366 -6.29 12.99 -16.03
N THR A 367 -6.02 13.69 -17.15
CA THR A 367 -5.05 13.22 -18.15
C THR A 367 -3.65 13.12 -17.55
N SER A 368 -3.20 14.16 -16.86
CA SER A 368 -1.92 14.15 -16.14
C SER A 368 -1.88 13.03 -15.09
N LEU A 369 -2.94 12.87 -14.32
CA LEU A 369 -3.04 11.79 -13.32
C LEU A 369 -2.92 10.39 -13.96
N LEU A 370 -3.56 10.16 -15.10
CA LEU A 370 -3.47 8.91 -15.83
C LEU A 370 -2.02 8.62 -16.27
N GLN A 371 -1.33 9.63 -16.81
CA GLN A 371 0.08 9.53 -17.20
C GLN A 371 0.99 9.22 -16.01
N HIS A 372 0.74 9.84 -14.85
CA HIS A 372 1.49 9.58 -13.62
C HIS A 372 1.34 8.14 -13.13
N MET A 373 0.14 7.56 -13.26
CA MET A 373 -0.13 6.18 -12.83
C MET A 373 0.39 5.14 -13.84
N GLU A 374 0.59 5.52 -15.10
CA GLU A 374 1.13 4.67 -16.15
C GLU A 374 2.54 4.14 -15.80
N GLY A 375 3.33 4.90 -15.04
CA GLY A 375 4.64 4.48 -14.53
C GLY A 375 4.61 3.24 -13.62
N TYR A 376 3.43 2.81 -13.16
CA TYR A 376 3.26 1.59 -12.35
C TYR A 376 2.68 0.40 -13.13
N ARG A 377 2.49 0.52 -14.46
CA ARG A 377 1.90 -0.54 -15.29
C ARG A 377 2.63 -1.88 -15.16
N ASP A 378 3.96 -1.85 -15.13
CA ASP A 378 4.76 -3.08 -15.05
C ASP A 378 4.55 -3.84 -13.72
N SER A 379 4.24 -3.11 -12.64
CA SER A 379 4.06 -3.69 -11.30
C SER A 379 2.60 -4.06 -10.99
N CYS A 380 1.64 -3.27 -11.47
CA CYS A 380 0.21 -3.43 -11.18
C CYS A 380 -0.66 -3.22 -12.45
N PRO A 381 -0.52 -4.05 -13.50
CA PRO A 381 -1.15 -3.81 -14.80
C PRO A 381 -2.67 -3.79 -14.73
N ASP A 382 -3.28 -4.75 -14.02
CA ASP A 382 -4.74 -4.84 -13.86
C ASP A 382 -5.33 -3.62 -13.15
N GLN A 383 -4.62 -3.10 -12.14
CA GLN A 383 -5.05 -1.94 -11.38
C GLN A 383 -4.95 -0.66 -12.19
N VAL A 384 -3.85 -0.47 -12.93
CA VAL A 384 -3.67 0.68 -13.83
C VAL A 384 -4.73 0.65 -14.92
N GLU A 385 -5.03 -0.50 -15.51
CA GLU A 385 -6.06 -0.64 -16.53
C GLU A 385 -7.47 -0.34 -16.00
N LYS A 386 -7.82 -0.86 -14.80
CA LYS A 386 -9.09 -0.56 -14.14
C LYS A 386 -9.23 0.92 -13.83
N PHE A 387 -8.20 1.54 -13.25
CA PHE A 387 -8.19 2.98 -12.98
C PHE A 387 -8.33 3.79 -14.26
N GLY A 388 -7.58 3.43 -15.31
CA GLY A 388 -7.64 4.09 -16.60
C GLY A 388 -9.03 4.05 -17.25
N ARG A 389 -9.77 2.95 -17.10
CA ARG A 389 -11.17 2.88 -17.55
C ARG A 389 -12.08 3.89 -16.85
N GLU A 390 -11.96 4.02 -15.53
CA GLU A 390 -12.79 4.95 -14.75
C GLU A 390 -12.43 6.41 -15.08
N VAL A 391 -11.15 6.71 -15.25
CA VAL A 391 -10.69 8.04 -15.71
C VAL A 391 -11.22 8.33 -17.11
N ASN A 392 -11.09 7.40 -18.06
CA ASN A 392 -11.59 7.60 -19.42
C ASN A 392 -13.11 7.81 -19.44
N GLY A 393 -13.87 7.09 -18.61
CA GLY A 393 -15.32 7.32 -18.47
C GLY A 393 -15.66 8.73 -17.99
N LEU A 394 -14.93 9.25 -16.99
CA LEU A 394 -15.07 10.63 -16.55
C LEU A 394 -14.69 11.63 -17.66
N MET A 395 -13.58 11.39 -18.35
CA MET A 395 -13.09 12.23 -19.44
C MET A 395 -14.10 12.32 -20.59
N ASP A 396 -14.67 11.18 -21.01
CA ASP A 396 -15.71 11.12 -22.04
C ASP A 396 -16.95 11.91 -21.63
N TRP A 397 -17.33 11.84 -20.35
CA TRP A 397 -18.43 12.64 -19.81
C TRP A 397 -18.13 14.15 -19.84
N LEU A 398 -16.94 14.57 -19.41
CA LEU A 398 -16.52 15.98 -19.42
C LEU A 398 -16.48 16.54 -20.85
N ILE A 399 -15.83 15.80 -21.77
CA ILE A 399 -15.72 16.14 -23.18
C ILE A 399 -17.10 16.20 -23.84
N GLY A 400 -17.96 15.20 -23.59
CA GLY A 400 -19.33 15.18 -24.10
C GLY A 400 -20.13 16.41 -23.66
N GLY A 401 -19.98 16.84 -22.41
CA GLY A 401 -20.57 18.08 -21.90
C GLY A 401 -20.14 19.33 -22.68
N LEU A 402 -18.85 19.45 -22.99
CA LEU A 402 -18.31 20.56 -23.80
C LEU A 402 -18.84 20.52 -25.24
N GLN A 403 -18.89 19.32 -25.84
CA GLN A 403 -19.41 19.15 -27.19
C GLN A 403 -20.88 19.53 -27.28
N ASP A 404 -21.70 19.05 -26.35
CA ASP A 404 -23.13 19.33 -26.33
C ASP A 404 -23.39 20.82 -26.14
N HIS A 405 -22.65 21.46 -25.23
CA HIS A 405 -22.74 22.89 -25.02
C HIS A 405 -22.43 23.69 -26.29
N TYR A 406 -21.33 23.38 -26.98
CA TYR A 406 -20.98 24.04 -28.24
C TYR A 406 -22.03 23.80 -29.33
N LYS A 407 -22.44 22.54 -29.53
CA LYS A 407 -23.47 22.17 -30.52
C LYS A 407 -24.78 22.92 -30.26
N GLU A 408 -25.22 23.02 -29.01
CA GLU A 408 -26.41 23.78 -28.62
C GLU A 408 -26.28 25.27 -28.93
N ASP A 409 -25.13 25.88 -28.65
CA ASP A 409 -24.89 27.31 -28.85
C ASP A 409 -24.81 27.71 -30.34
N VAL A 410 -24.18 26.88 -31.18
CA VAL A 410 -24.04 27.20 -32.63
C VAL A 410 -25.26 26.84 -33.48
N LYS A 411 -26.08 25.88 -33.04
CA LYS A 411 -27.26 25.35 -33.75
C LYS A 411 -28.25 26.41 -34.26
N PRO A 412 -28.67 27.44 -33.50
CA PRO A 412 -29.59 28.45 -34.02
C PRO A 412 -29.01 29.25 -35.19
N TYR A 413 -27.70 29.52 -35.19
CA TYR A 413 -27.04 30.26 -36.25
C TYR A 413 -26.85 29.39 -37.50
N LEU A 414 -26.43 28.13 -37.32
CA LEU A 414 -26.35 27.15 -38.39
C LEU A 414 -27.71 26.95 -39.07
N ARG A 415 -28.81 26.83 -38.32
CA ARG A 415 -30.18 26.67 -38.88
C ARG A 415 -30.67 27.84 -39.72
N ARG A 416 -30.10 29.04 -39.55
CA ARG A 416 -30.49 30.26 -40.30
C ARG A 416 -29.59 30.55 -41.50
N MET A 417 -28.58 29.71 -41.74
CA MET A 417 -27.79 29.75 -42.97
C MET A 417 -28.64 29.41 -44.21
N MET A 418 -28.18 29.84 -45.38
CA MET A 418 -28.83 29.56 -46.68
C MET A 418 -30.26 30.10 -46.78
N THR A 419 -30.56 31.18 -46.06
CA THR A 419 -31.82 31.93 -46.14
C THR A 419 -31.66 33.21 -46.96
N ARG A 420 -32.79 33.86 -47.31
CA ARG A 420 -32.77 35.18 -47.96
C ARG A 420 -32.00 36.23 -47.13
N LYS A 421 -32.12 36.19 -45.80
CA LYS A 421 -31.41 37.08 -44.87
C LYS A 421 -29.90 36.81 -44.91
N TRP A 422 -29.49 35.54 -44.84
CA TRP A 422 -28.09 35.14 -44.95
C TRP A 422 -27.41 35.67 -46.23
N LEU A 423 -28.07 35.67 -47.39
CA LEU A 423 -27.44 36.18 -48.62
C LEU A 423 -27.15 37.71 -48.57
N THR A 424 -27.86 38.45 -47.72
CA THR A 424 -27.73 39.91 -47.59
C THR A 424 -26.85 40.37 -46.44
N VAL A 425 -26.85 39.64 -45.31
CA VAL A 425 -26.11 40.00 -44.09
C VAL A 425 -25.32 38.81 -43.53
N ASP A 426 -24.22 39.07 -42.84
CA ASP A 426 -23.34 38.05 -42.27
C ASP A 426 -23.56 37.77 -40.77
N GLU A 427 -24.54 38.41 -40.14
CA GLU A 427 -24.78 38.34 -38.69
C GLU A 427 -24.75 36.92 -38.12
N ASP A 428 -25.51 35.98 -38.68
CA ASP A 428 -25.56 34.60 -38.18
C ASP A 428 -24.20 33.89 -38.35
N PHE A 429 -23.48 34.15 -39.44
CA PHE A 429 -22.15 33.57 -39.65
C PHE A 429 -21.12 34.16 -38.70
N GLU A 430 -21.14 35.48 -38.46
CA GLU A 430 -20.24 36.12 -37.49
C GLU A 430 -20.52 35.65 -36.06
N GLN A 431 -21.76 35.25 -35.73
CA GLN A 431 -22.03 34.58 -34.46
C GLN A 431 -21.42 33.18 -34.43
N LEU A 432 -21.64 32.35 -35.47
CA LEU A 432 -21.00 31.03 -35.59
C LEU A 432 -19.47 31.13 -35.44
N TYR A 433 -18.84 31.98 -36.25
CA TYR A 433 -17.40 32.19 -36.26
C TYR A 433 -16.87 32.55 -34.87
N ARG A 434 -17.48 33.51 -34.17
CA ARG A 434 -17.05 33.89 -32.80
C ARG A 434 -17.14 32.74 -31.79
N ARG A 435 -18.11 31.83 -31.92
CA ARG A 435 -18.20 30.65 -31.04
C ARG A 435 -17.13 29.63 -31.38
N THR A 436 -16.87 29.42 -32.67
CA THR A 436 -15.82 28.53 -33.15
C THR A 436 -14.42 29.07 -32.81
N GLU A 437 -14.24 30.38 -32.83
CA GLU A 437 -13.02 31.05 -32.37
C GLU A 437 -12.80 30.85 -30.86
N LEU A 438 -13.86 31.03 -30.04
CA LEU A 438 -13.81 30.72 -28.62
C LEU A 438 -13.50 29.24 -28.35
N LEU A 439 -14.09 28.33 -29.13
CA LEU A 439 -13.75 26.90 -29.08
C LEU A 439 -12.26 26.67 -29.39
N SER A 440 -11.70 27.37 -30.37
CA SER A 440 -10.27 27.29 -30.69
C SER A 440 -9.40 27.74 -29.52
N GLN A 441 -9.80 28.79 -28.81
CA GLN A 441 -9.12 29.26 -27.60
C GLN A 441 -9.19 28.21 -26.49
N HIS A 442 -10.35 27.57 -26.31
CA HIS A 442 -10.50 26.47 -25.34
C HIS A 442 -9.62 25.26 -25.69
N CYS A 443 -9.55 24.86 -26.96
CA CYS A 443 -8.67 23.77 -27.41
C CYS A 443 -7.18 24.08 -27.13
N ALA A 444 -6.77 25.35 -27.25
CA ALA A 444 -5.41 25.76 -26.91
C ALA A 444 -5.08 25.62 -25.41
N LEU A 445 -6.09 25.64 -24.54
CA LEU A 445 -5.95 25.44 -23.10
C LEU A 445 -6.05 23.96 -22.68
N MET A 446 -6.26 23.03 -23.63
CA MET A 446 -6.44 21.60 -23.39
C MET A 446 -5.20 20.77 -23.74
N ARG A 447 -4.82 19.86 -22.85
CA ARG A 447 -3.87 18.77 -23.14
C ARG A 447 -4.53 17.76 -24.10
N PRO A 448 -3.78 16.86 -24.76
CA PRO A 448 -4.39 15.76 -25.52
C PRO A 448 -5.46 15.05 -24.66
N PRO A 449 -6.66 14.74 -25.19
CA PRO A 449 -6.97 14.54 -26.60
C PRO A 449 -7.73 15.70 -27.30
N HIS A 450 -7.34 16.96 -27.12
CA HIS A 450 -8.00 18.12 -27.78
C HIS A 450 -8.21 17.97 -29.30
N VAL A 451 -7.29 17.29 -30.00
CA VAL A 451 -7.37 17.03 -31.44
C VAL A 451 -8.62 16.22 -31.82
N GLN A 452 -8.92 15.15 -31.06
CA GLN A 452 -10.11 14.34 -31.31
C GLN A 452 -11.39 15.16 -31.07
N PHE A 453 -11.41 15.92 -29.97
CA PHE A 453 -12.51 16.82 -29.65
C PHE A 453 -12.76 17.85 -30.77
N ALA A 454 -11.70 18.50 -31.26
CA ALA A 454 -11.78 19.45 -32.36
C ALA A 454 -12.30 18.81 -33.64
N ARG A 455 -11.86 17.58 -33.97
CA ARG A 455 -12.27 16.91 -35.22
C ARG A 455 -13.75 16.49 -35.21
N GLU A 456 -14.28 16.06 -34.08
CA GLU A 456 -15.71 15.74 -33.96
C GLU A 456 -16.60 16.98 -34.15
N LEU A 457 -16.15 18.13 -33.63
CA LEU A 457 -16.85 19.41 -33.80
C LEU A 457 -16.66 20.00 -35.21
N HIS A 458 -15.50 19.79 -35.84
CA HIS A 458 -15.26 20.14 -37.24
C HIS A 458 -16.27 19.46 -38.15
N TYR A 459 -16.39 18.13 -38.05
CA TYR A 459 -17.35 17.36 -38.81
C TYR A 459 -18.80 17.82 -38.57
N TYR A 460 -19.17 18.10 -37.30
CA TYR A 460 -20.50 18.61 -36.97
C TYR A 460 -20.82 19.94 -37.67
N VAL A 461 -19.92 20.93 -37.58
CA VAL A 461 -20.12 22.26 -38.19
C VAL A 461 -20.26 22.14 -39.71
N VAL A 462 -19.36 21.39 -40.35
CA VAL A 462 -19.37 21.15 -41.80
C VAL A 462 -20.67 20.48 -42.23
N LYS A 463 -21.06 19.40 -41.55
CA LYS A 463 -22.29 18.66 -41.85
C LYS A 463 -23.54 19.53 -41.72
N GLU A 464 -23.65 20.32 -40.65
CA GLU A 464 -24.82 21.19 -40.45
C GLU A 464 -24.85 22.36 -41.44
N TYR A 465 -23.69 22.95 -41.78
CA TYR A 465 -23.58 24.02 -42.77
C TYR A 465 -24.02 23.53 -44.15
N ILE A 466 -23.44 22.43 -44.63
CA ILE A 466 -23.81 21.81 -45.91
C ILE A 466 -25.26 21.32 -45.87
N GLY A 467 -25.70 20.77 -44.73
CA GLY A 467 -27.08 20.33 -44.55
C GLY A 467 -28.10 21.45 -44.78
N GLN A 468 -27.76 22.72 -44.56
CA GLN A 468 -28.63 23.84 -44.94
C GLN A 468 -28.63 24.14 -46.43
N LEU A 469 -27.51 23.94 -47.14
CA LEU A 469 -27.46 24.08 -48.61
C LEU A 469 -28.40 23.09 -49.31
N MET A 470 -28.54 21.90 -48.72
CA MET A 470 -29.38 20.84 -49.25
C MET A 470 -30.87 21.01 -48.94
N LYS A 471 -31.21 21.89 -47.99
CA LYS A 471 -32.60 22.24 -47.70
C LYS A 471 -32.99 23.35 -48.68
N ASN A 472 -34.06 23.15 -49.44
CA ASN A 472 -34.56 24.10 -50.45
C ASN A 472 -35.18 25.37 -49.81
N ASN A 473 -34.42 26.03 -48.95
CA ASN A 473 -34.82 27.18 -48.13
C ASN A 473 -34.78 28.49 -48.91
N TYR A 474 -33.96 28.56 -49.97
CA TYR A 474 -33.84 29.75 -50.81
C TYR A 474 -33.32 29.41 -52.22
N SER A 475 -33.97 29.95 -53.26
CA SER A 475 -33.54 29.82 -54.66
C SER A 475 -32.75 31.05 -55.13
N CYS A 476 -31.49 30.85 -55.47
CA CYS A 476 -30.55 31.89 -55.90
C CYS A 476 -30.63 32.15 -57.43
N LYS A 477 -31.67 32.85 -57.89
CA LYS A 477 -31.82 33.20 -59.32
C LYS A 477 -30.94 34.37 -59.76
N ASN A 478 -30.50 34.37 -61.02
CA ASN A 478 -29.64 35.41 -61.64
C ASN A 478 -28.32 35.61 -60.88
N ARG A 479 -27.68 36.78 -60.92
CA ARG A 479 -26.38 37.07 -60.25
C ARG A 479 -26.30 36.77 -58.74
N LYS A 480 -27.41 36.35 -58.11
CA LYS A 480 -27.44 35.87 -56.72
C LYS A 480 -26.70 34.55 -56.53
N HIS A 481 -26.64 33.66 -57.53
CA HIS A 481 -25.89 32.41 -57.42
C HIS A 481 -24.37 32.70 -57.33
N GLU A 482 -23.85 33.61 -58.16
CA GLU A 482 -22.45 34.09 -58.09
C GLU A 482 -22.15 34.71 -56.71
N LYS A 483 -23.07 35.54 -56.19
CA LYS A 483 -22.93 36.13 -54.85
C LYS A 483 -22.94 35.07 -53.75
N ALA A 484 -23.79 34.04 -53.86
CA ALA A 484 -23.87 32.96 -52.89
C ALA A 484 -22.59 32.12 -52.89
N ALA A 485 -22.09 31.74 -54.07
CA ALA A 485 -20.83 31.01 -54.23
C ALA A 485 -19.64 31.77 -53.62
N GLY A 486 -19.46 33.05 -53.97
CA GLY A 486 -18.38 33.87 -53.39
C GLY A 486 -18.55 34.12 -51.88
N LYS A 487 -19.78 34.04 -51.36
CA LYS A 487 -20.04 34.15 -49.92
C LYS A 487 -19.71 32.85 -49.20
N ILE A 488 -20.08 31.69 -49.74
CA ILE A 488 -19.76 30.37 -49.18
C ILE A 488 -18.24 30.22 -49.10
N ARG A 489 -17.51 30.48 -50.18
CA ARG A 489 -16.04 30.38 -50.20
C ARG A 489 -15.38 31.15 -49.04
N ARG A 490 -15.67 32.45 -48.94
CA ARG A 490 -15.13 33.31 -47.85
C ARG A 490 -15.51 32.84 -46.45
N GLN A 491 -16.73 32.33 -46.27
CA GLN A 491 -17.19 31.79 -44.99
C GLN A 491 -16.50 30.46 -44.68
N TRP A 492 -16.25 29.65 -45.70
CA TRP A 492 -15.60 28.36 -45.59
C TRP A 492 -14.13 28.51 -45.21
N ASP A 493 -13.38 29.38 -45.90
CA ASP A 493 -11.96 29.66 -45.64
C ASP A 493 -11.75 30.02 -44.16
N LYS A 494 -12.62 30.90 -43.63
CA LYS A 494 -12.62 31.29 -42.21
C LYS A 494 -12.84 30.11 -41.25
N LEU A 495 -13.71 29.17 -41.59
CA LEU A 495 -13.97 28.00 -40.74
C LEU A 495 -12.82 26.99 -40.82
N VAL A 496 -12.28 26.77 -42.02
CA VAL A 496 -11.10 25.92 -42.24
C VAL A 496 -9.93 26.42 -41.41
N GLU A 497 -9.61 27.72 -41.47
CA GLU A 497 -8.54 28.33 -40.69
C GLU A 497 -8.69 28.06 -39.18
N LEU A 498 -9.90 28.18 -38.63
CA LEU A 498 -10.15 27.90 -37.21
C LEU A 498 -9.95 26.42 -36.86
N PHE A 499 -10.40 25.49 -37.70
CA PHE A 499 -10.23 24.06 -37.44
C PHE A 499 -8.80 23.56 -37.70
N GLU A 500 -8.07 24.19 -38.61
CA GLU A 500 -6.63 24.00 -38.79
C GLU A 500 -5.85 24.48 -37.55
N ASN A 501 -6.19 25.65 -37.00
CA ASN A 501 -5.60 26.16 -35.77
C ASN A 501 -5.85 25.22 -34.57
N MET A 502 -7.01 24.55 -34.54
CA MET A 502 -7.33 23.50 -33.56
C MET A 502 -6.67 22.14 -33.86
N LYS A 503 -5.89 22.03 -34.95
CA LYS A 503 -5.23 20.82 -35.43
C LYS A 503 -6.21 19.67 -35.72
N SER A 504 -7.38 20.01 -36.26
CA SER A 504 -8.36 19.01 -36.68
C SER A 504 -7.78 18.11 -37.78
N GLU A 505 -7.80 16.79 -37.58
CA GLU A 505 -7.31 15.81 -38.58
C GLU A 505 -8.27 15.59 -39.77
N HIS A 506 -9.29 16.43 -39.92
CA HIS A 506 -10.33 16.29 -40.96
C HIS A 506 -10.03 17.15 -42.20
N ASP A 507 -8.79 17.13 -42.69
CA ASP A 507 -8.35 17.92 -43.85
C ASP A 507 -9.16 17.61 -45.13
N TRP A 508 -9.69 16.38 -45.22
CA TRP A 508 -10.59 15.97 -46.30
C TRP A 508 -11.88 16.81 -46.36
N LEU A 509 -12.25 17.52 -45.29
CA LEU A 509 -13.39 18.45 -45.29
C LEU A 509 -13.07 19.83 -45.86
N HIS A 510 -11.79 20.18 -46.07
CA HIS A 510 -11.42 21.56 -46.43
C HIS A 510 -11.93 21.93 -47.83
N HIS A 511 -11.91 20.99 -48.77
CA HIS A 511 -12.24 21.24 -50.18
C HIS A 511 -13.74 21.34 -50.47
N VAL A 512 -14.61 20.79 -49.62
CA VAL A 512 -16.05 20.70 -49.92
C VAL A 512 -16.72 22.06 -50.11
N GLY A 513 -16.26 23.10 -49.41
CA GLY A 513 -16.80 24.45 -49.56
C GLY A 513 -16.45 25.09 -50.90
N ASP A 514 -15.23 24.87 -51.38
CA ASP A 514 -14.78 25.32 -52.70
C ASP A 514 -15.55 24.60 -53.81
N GLU A 515 -15.66 23.27 -53.72
CA GLU A 515 -16.34 22.45 -54.72
C GLU A 515 -17.85 22.76 -54.80
N LEU A 516 -18.52 22.94 -53.66
CA LEU A 516 -19.91 23.37 -53.63
C LEU A 516 -20.07 24.80 -54.17
N SER A 517 -19.12 25.70 -53.87
CA SER A 517 -19.13 27.06 -54.40
C SER A 517 -18.96 27.08 -55.92
N ASP A 518 -18.08 26.24 -56.46
CA ASP A 518 -17.89 26.09 -57.90
C ASP A 518 -19.17 25.63 -58.58
N ILE A 519 -19.87 24.63 -58.03
CA ILE A 519 -21.15 24.14 -58.56
C ILE A 519 -22.22 25.25 -58.52
N ILE A 520 -22.40 25.91 -57.37
CA ILE A 520 -23.40 26.98 -57.19
C ILE A 520 -23.09 28.20 -58.07
N GLY A 521 -21.82 28.43 -58.39
CA GLY A 521 -21.37 29.53 -59.24
C GLY A 521 -21.73 29.39 -60.72
N GLN A 522 -21.97 28.17 -61.22
CA GLN A 522 -22.19 27.91 -62.64
C GLN A 522 -23.62 28.23 -63.14
N LYS A 523 -23.74 28.44 -64.46
CA LYS A 523 -25.03 28.77 -65.13
C LYS A 523 -25.54 27.68 -66.05
N ASN A 524 -24.63 26.92 -66.65
CA ASN A 524 -24.86 25.96 -67.72
C ASN A 524 -24.65 24.53 -67.20
N LYS A 525 -25.52 23.63 -67.66
CA LYS A 525 -25.55 22.23 -67.21
C LYS A 525 -24.25 21.47 -67.50
N ALA A 526 -23.49 21.87 -68.52
CA ALA A 526 -22.21 21.25 -68.85
C ALA A 526 -21.16 21.53 -67.76
N ASP A 527 -21.02 22.78 -67.35
CA ASP A 527 -20.02 23.18 -66.35
C ASP A 527 -20.38 22.66 -64.97
N ILE A 528 -21.68 22.66 -64.62
CA ILE A 528 -22.16 22.01 -63.38
C ILE A 528 -21.77 20.52 -63.35
N LYS A 529 -21.95 19.79 -64.46
CA LYS A 529 -21.54 18.38 -64.55
C LYS A 529 -20.03 18.19 -64.39
N ASN A 530 -19.23 19.12 -64.91
CA ASN A 530 -17.77 19.07 -64.78
C ASN A 530 -17.33 19.24 -63.31
N HIS A 531 -17.97 20.12 -62.54
CA HIS A 531 -17.69 20.32 -61.12
C HIS A 531 -18.33 19.27 -60.19
N LEU A 532 -19.36 18.56 -60.63
CA LEU A 532 -19.97 17.47 -59.86
C LEU A 532 -19.07 16.23 -59.76
N LYS A 533 -18.22 15.98 -60.78
CA LYS A 533 -17.37 14.80 -60.81
C LYS A 533 -16.34 14.78 -59.66
N PRO A 534 -15.54 15.84 -59.42
CA PRO A 534 -14.63 15.92 -58.27
C PRO A 534 -15.35 15.74 -56.92
N LEU A 535 -16.51 16.38 -56.73
CA LEU A 535 -17.28 16.29 -55.49
C LEU A 535 -17.71 14.85 -55.17
N VAL A 536 -18.18 14.10 -56.16
CA VAL A 536 -18.59 12.69 -55.95
C VAL A 536 -17.39 11.77 -55.76
N GLU A 537 -16.25 12.09 -56.37
CA GLU A 537 -14.99 11.35 -56.17
C GLU A 537 -14.42 11.55 -54.76
N HIS A 538 -14.42 12.78 -54.25
CA HIS A 538 -13.95 13.10 -52.90
C HIS A 538 -14.95 12.69 -51.80
N TYR A 539 -16.26 12.76 -52.08
CA TYR A 539 -17.33 12.51 -51.11
C TYR A 539 -18.39 11.54 -51.67
N PRO A 540 -18.08 10.22 -51.72
CA PRO A 540 -18.95 9.22 -52.35
C PRO A 540 -20.29 9.00 -51.61
N ASP A 541 -20.42 9.52 -50.40
CA ASP A 541 -21.63 9.50 -49.58
C ASP A 541 -22.65 10.59 -50.00
N PHE A 542 -22.28 11.53 -50.86
CA PHE A 542 -23.24 12.43 -51.52
C PHE A 542 -24.18 11.65 -52.44
N ARG A 543 -25.39 11.34 -51.94
CA ARG A 543 -26.43 10.66 -52.73
C ARG A 543 -26.99 11.58 -53.83
N TYR A 544 -27.36 10.98 -54.97
CA TYR A 544 -27.98 11.63 -56.13
C TYR A 544 -29.18 12.54 -55.80
N PHE A 545 -29.90 12.28 -54.70
CA PHE A 545 -31.03 13.07 -54.23
C PHE A 545 -30.62 14.45 -53.66
N SER A 546 -29.40 14.58 -53.15
CA SER A 546 -28.87 15.85 -52.64
C SER A 546 -28.53 16.82 -53.78
N ILE A 547 -28.08 16.28 -54.92
CA ILE A 547 -27.61 17.04 -56.09
C ILE A 547 -28.78 17.60 -56.92
N SER A 548 -29.93 16.92 -56.96
CA SER A 548 -31.11 17.37 -57.71
C SER A 548 -31.77 18.64 -57.15
N HIS A 549 -31.53 18.98 -55.88
CA HIS A 549 -32.13 20.12 -55.20
C HIS A 549 -31.31 21.42 -55.28
N SER A 550 -30.00 21.33 -55.53
CA SER A 550 -29.11 22.50 -55.68
C SER A 550 -29.04 23.05 -57.11
N THR A 551 -29.70 22.38 -58.08
CA THR A 551 -29.45 22.60 -59.52
C THR A 551 -30.70 22.95 -60.34
N VAL A 552 -31.71 23.59 -59.74
CA VAL A 552 -32.92 24.07 -60.45
C VAL A 552 -33.15 25.57 -60.27
#